data_AF-A0AAU2E4X2-F1
#
_entry.id   AF-A0AAU2E4X2-F1
#
_cell.length_a   1.000
_cell.length_b   1.000
_cell.length_c   1.000
_cell.angle_alpha   90.00
_cell.angle_beta   90.00
_cell.angle_gamma   90.00
#
_symmetry.space_group_name_H-M   'P 1'
#
loop_
_entity.id
_entity.type
_entity.pdbx_description
1 polymer ?
#
loop_
_entity_poly.entity_id
_entity_poly.type
_entity_poly.pdbx_seq_one_letter_code
_entity_poly.pdbx_strand_id
1 'polypeptide(L)'
;MKIRQAVLPLVLSAVALSTVAVADAVAAPSPSRATTCGQAVRNTQNDLRQAGSPTTATTWQGVRNAAQNFLNNHPWSSPATDVIKIDVSDLNRLCAK
;
A
#
# COMPACT_ATOMS: atom_id res chain seq x y z
N MET A 1 -33.32 34.74 52.22
CA MET A 1 -32.92 33.79 53.29
C MET A 1 -32.48 32.47 52.67
N LYS A 2 -31.40 31.89 53.23
CA LYS A 2 -30.83 30.53 53.03
C LYS A 2 -29.91 30.26 51.81
N ILE A 3 -28.63 30.41 52.14
CA ILE A 3 -27.40 29.79 51.63
C ILE A 3 -27.48 28.25 51.64
N ARG A 4 -26.84 27.57 50.67
CA ARG A 4 -25.83 26.49 50.94
C ARG A 4 -25.12 25.96 49.68
N GLN A 5 -23.80 25.87 49.84
CA GLN A 5 -22.76 25.36 48.95
C GLN A 5 -22.67 23.83 48.95
N ALA A 6 -22.09 23.24 47.89
CA ALA A 6 -21.20 22.05 47.89
C ALA A 6 -20.70 21.89 46.43
N VAL A 7 -19.46 22.20 46.03
CA VAL A 7 -18.14 21.56 46.30
C VAL A 7 -18.09 20.06 45.94
N LEU A 8 -17.68 19.77 44.69
CA LEU A 8 -16.70 18.78 44.16
C LEU A 8 -16.56 17.38 44.83
N PRO A 9 -16.31 16.26 44.08
CA PRO A 9 -15.07 16.13 43.29
C PRO A 9 -15.13 15.33 41.97
N LEU A 10 -14.09 15.59 41.17
CA LEU A 10 -13.56 14.75 40.11
C LEU A 10 -13.43 13.28 40.52
N VAL A 11 -13.89 12.38 39.65
CA VAL A 11 -13.41 10.99 39.61
C VAL A 11 -12.95 10.70 38.18
N LEU A 12 -11.64 10.80 37.98
CA LEU A 12 -10.94 10.23 36.84
C LEU A 12 -10.96 8.71 37.01
N SER A 13 -11.76 8.01 36.21
CA SER A 13 -11.60 6.57 36.04
C SER A 13 -10.56 6.31 34.97
N ALA A 14 -9.39 5.85 35.42
CA ALA A 14 -8.31 5.37 34.58
C ALA A 14 -8.79 4.17 33.74
N VAL A 15 -8.80 4.32 32.42
CA VAL A 15 -8.89 3.20 31.48
C VAL A 15 -7.59 3.19 30.69
N ALA A 16 -6.64 2.39 31.15
CA ALA A 16 -5.41 2.12 30.42
C ALA A 16 -5.17 0.61 30.40
N LEU A 17 -6.04 -0.11 29.68
CA LEU A 17 -5.68 -1.41 29.12
C LEU A 17 -4.96 -1.14 27.81
N SER A 18 -3.65 -0.97 27.90
CA SER A 18 -2.76 -0.88 26.75
C SER A 18 -2.73 -2.23 26.05
N THR A 19 -3.69 -2.45 25.14
CA THR A 19 -3.59 -3.51 24.14
C THR A 19 -2.38 -3.19 23.29
N VAL A 20 -1.33 -3.98 23.41
CA VAL A 20 -0.23 -4.03 22.45
C VAL A 20 -0.81 -4.40 21.09
N ALA A 21 -1.15 -3.38 20.31
CA ALA A 21 -1.32 -3.53 18.88
C ALA A 21 0.05 -3.87 18.34
N VAL A 22 0.31 -5.17 18.20
CA VAL A 22 1.35 -5.68 17.31
C VAL A 22 0.87 -5.30 15.92
N ALA A 23 1.15 -4.05 15.53
CA ALA A 23 1.17 -3.69 14.14
C ALA A 23 2.32 -4.51 13.57
N ASP A 24 2.01 -5.70 13.08
CA ASP A 24 2.75 -6.32 11.99
C ASP A 24 2.74 -5.29 10.87
N ALA A 25 3.70 -4.36 10.95
CA ALA A 25 4.13 -3.56 9.85
C ALA A 25 4.74 -4.56 8.88
N VAL A 26 3.87 -5.21 8.10
CA VAL A 26 4.23 -5.84 6.84
C VAL A 26 4.99 -4.76 6.09
N ALA A 27 6.32 -4.88 6.12
CA ALA A 27 7.21 -3.91 5.53
C ALA A 27 6.74 -3.71 4.10
N ALA A 28 6.31 -2.49 3.79
CA ALA A 28 5.92 -2.13 2.45
C ALA A 28 7.07 -2.55 1.51
N PRO A 29 6.82 -3.33 0.46
CA PRO A 29 7.88 -3.69 -0.47
C PRO A 29 8.52 -2.41 -1.00
N SER A 30 9.82 -2.24 -0.75
CA SER A 30 10.58 -1.12 -1.29
C SER A 30 10.66 -1.28 -2.81
N PRO A 31 10.20 -0.30 -3.60
CA PRO A 31 10.18 -0.40 -5.05
C PRO A 31 11.63 -0.49 -5.57
N SER A 32 12.01 -1.67 -6.04
CA SER A 32 13.31 -1.91 -6.64
C SER A 32 13.26 -1.50 -8.11
N ARG A 33 13.89 -0.37 -8.44
CA ARG A 33 13.88 0.17 -9.82
C ARG A 33 14.54 -0.80 -10.79
N ALA A 34 13.85 -1.11 -11.89
CA ALA A 34 14.38 -2.02 -12.90
C ALA A 34 15.45 -1.33 -13.78
N THR A 35 16.46 -2.08 -14.20
CA THR A 35 17.52 -1.60 -15.11
C THR A 35 17.34 -2.11 -16.55
N THR A 36 16.61 -3.21 -16.73
CA THR A 36 16.34 -3.82 -18.04
C THR A 36 14.85 -4.09 -18.25
N CYS A 37 14.40 -4.13 -19.51
CA CYS A 37 12.99 -4.43 -19.81
C CYS A 37 12.54 -5.78 -19.23
N GLY A 38 13.36 -6.84 -19.40
CA GLY A 38 13.03 -8.16 -18.86
C GLY A 38 12.96 -8.19 -17.33
N GLN A 39 13.72 -7.34 -16.64
CA GLN A 39 13.61 -7.19 -15.19
C GLN A 39 12.34 -6.44 -14.80
N ALA A 40 11.99 -5.36 -15.51
CA ALA A 40 10.73 -4.63 -15.27
C ALA A 40 9.52 -5.55 -15.39
N VAL A 41 9.45 -6.34 -16.46
CA VAL A 41 8.36 -7.33 -16.66
C VAL A 41 8.25 -8.31 -15.49
N ARG A 42 9.37 -8.89 -15.05
CA ARG A 42 9.39 -9.86 -13.94
C ARG A 42 9.02 -9.22 -12.59
N ASN A 43 9.54 -8.02 -12.31
CA ASN A 43 9.22 -7.27 -11.09
C ASN A 43 7.72 -6.98 -11.04
N THR A 44 7.16 -6.40 -12.10
CA THR A 44 5.73 -6.07 -12.16
C THR A 44 4.84 -7.30 -12.03
N GLN A 45 5.20 -8.43 -12.64
CA GLN A 45 4.45 -9.69 -12.46
C GLN A 45 4.48 -10.17 -11.00
N ASN A 46 5.62 -10.05 -10.32
CA ASN A 46 5.76 -10.43 -8.92
C ASN A 46 4.96 -9.49 -8.00
N ASP A 47 4.98 -8.19 -8.26
CA ASP A 47 4.31 -7.19 -7.44
C ASP A 47 2.78 -7.25 -7.62
N LEU A 48 2.32 -7.50 -8.85
CA LEU A 48 0.93 -7.85 -9.12
C LEU A 48 0.47 -9.11 -8.37
N ARG A 49 1.31 -10.16 -8.34
CA ARG A 49 1.00 -11.39 -7.60
C ARG A 49 0.94 -11.14 -6.09
N GLN A 50 1.87 -10.37 -5.54
CA GLN A 50 1.86 -9.99 -4.12
C GLN A 50 0.65 -9.12 -3.75
N ALA A 51 0.21 -8.26 -4.67
CA ALA A 51 -0.99 -7.45 -4.52
C ALA A 51 -2.31 -8.23 -4.71
N GLY A 52 -2.26 -9.55 -4.91
CA GLY A 52 -3.44 -10.39 -5.08
C GLY A 52 -4.07 -10.33 -6.48
N SER A 53 -3.38 -9.76 -7.46
CA SER A 53 -3.83 -9.62 -8.85
C SER A 53 -2.82 -10.23 -9.85
N PRO A 54 -2.49 -11.53 -9.74
CA PRO A 54 -1.52 -12.16 -10.62
C PRO A 54 -1.95 -12.07 -12.10
N THR A 55 -0.98 -11.95 -13.00
CA THR A 55 -1.21 -11.92 -14.45
C THR A 55 -0.49 -13.08 -15.14
N THR A 56 -1.13 -13.64 -16.18
CA THR A 56 -0.52 -14.65 -17.07
C THR A 56 0.16 -14.04 -18.29
N ALA A 57 0.07 -12.71 -18.44
CA ALA A 57 0.71 -12.01 -19.56
C ALA A 57 2.23 -12.14 -19.48
N THR A 58 2.86 -12.52 -20.59
CA THR A 58 4.32 -12.67 -20.70
C THR A 58 4.97 -11.54 -21.52
N THR A 59 4.18 -10.80 -22.29
CA THR A 59 4.66 -9.64 -23.06
C THR A 59 4.68 -8.40 -22.18
N TRP A 60 5.61 -7.47 -22.46
CA TRP A 60 5.72 -6.23 -21.69
C TRP A 60 4.42 -5.41 -21.74
N GLN A 61 3.76 -5.35 -22.90
CA GLN A 61 2.47 -4.66 -23.07
C GLN A 61 1.37 -5.31 -22.24
N GLY A 62 1.28 -6.64 -22.25
CA GLY A 62 0.26 -7.35 -21.48
C GLY A 62 0.44 -7.15 -19.97
N VAL A 63 1.68 -7.19 -19.48
CA VAL A 63 1.99 -6.94 -18.06
C VAL A 63 1.70 -5.48 -17.68
N ARG A 64 2.09 -4.51 -18.52
CA ARG A 64 1.75 -3.09 -18.32
C ARG A 64 0.24 -2.87 -18.25
N ASN A 65 -0.53 -3.49 -19.15
CA ASN A 65 -1.98 -3.35 -19.18
C ASN A 65 -2.63 -3.97 -17.93
N ALA A 66 -2.13 -5.11 -17.46
CA ALA A 66 -2.58 -5.70 -16.19
C ALA A 66 -2.28 -4.79 -15.00
N ALA A 67 -1.08 -4.20 -14.95
CA ALA A 67 -0.69 -3.22 -13.94
C ALA A 67 -1.58 -1.97 -13.97
N GLN A 68 -1.90 -1.45 -15.15
CA GLN A 68 -2.81 -0.32 -15.30
C GLN A 68 -4.24 -0.67 -14.89
N ASN A 69 -4.73 -1.86 -15.25
CA ASN A 69 -6.03 -2.33 -14.80
C ASN A 69 -6.08 -2.46 -13.27
N PHE A 70 -5.01 -2.96 -12.64
CA PHE A 70 -4.92 -3.00 -11.19
C PHE A 70 -5.04 -1.58 -10.59
N LEU A 71 -4.27 -0.62 -11.08
CA LEU A 71 -4.32 0.77 -10.59
C LEU A 71 -5.68 1.43 -10.80
N ASN A 72 -6.34 1.19 -11.94
CA ASN A 72 -7.67 1.75 -12.22
C ASN A 72 -8.74 1.21 -11.26
N ASN A 73 -8.63 -0.05 -10.86
CA ASN A 73 -9.54 -0.68 -9.89
C ASN A 73 -9.18 -0.35 -8.44
N HIS A 74 -8.00 0.23 -8.18
CA HIS A 74 -7.49 0.61 -6.86
C HIS A 74 -7.06 2.10 -6.86
N PRO A 75 -8.01 3.05 -6.99
CA PRO A 75 -7.70 4.48 -7.13
C PRO A 75 -7.15 5.14 -5.86
N TRP A 76 -7.17 4.44 -4.72
CA TRP A 76 -6.62 4.93 -3.46
C TRP A 76 -5.10 4.72 -3.38
N SER A 77 -4.43 5.51 -2.54
CA SER A 77 -3.00 5.31 -2.28
C SER A 77 -2.80 4.15 -1.31
N SER A 78 -1.99 3.19 -1.73
CA SER A 78 -1.50 2.09 -0.90
C SER A 78 -0.06 1.75 -1.32
N PRO A 79 0.73 1.12 -0.45
CA PRO A 79 2.08 0.69 -0.79
C PRO A 79 2.13 -0.13 -2.10
N ALA A 80 1.18 -1.05 -2.30
CA ALA A 80 1.10 -1.87 -3.52
C ALA A 80 0.85 -1.02 -4.78
N THR A 81 -0.11 -0.08 -4.72
CA THR A 81 -0.37 0.81 -5.86
C THR A 81 0.81 1.73 -6.16
N ASP A 82 1.58 2.13 -5.16
CA ASP A 82 2.73 3.03 -5.36
C ASP A 82 3.91 2.30 -6.01
N VAL A 83 4.15 1.05 -5.61
CA VAL A 83 5.10 0.15 -6.29
C VAL A 83 4.66 -0.09 -7.74
N ILE A 84 3.39 -0.44 -7.97
CA ILE A 84 2.90 -0.74 -9.32
C ILE A 84 2.92 0.51 -10.23
N LYS A 85 2.74 1.72 -9.71
CA LYS A 85 2.95 2.97 -10.48
C LYS A 85 4.40 3.10 -10.95
N ILE A 86 5.36 2.80 -10.07
CA ILE A 86 6.79 2.80 -10.40
C ILE A 86 7.10 1.76 -11.48
N ASP A 87 6.55 0.56 -11.35
CA ASP A 87 6.68 -0.51 -12.31
C ASP A 87 6.18 -0.14 -13.71
N VAL A 88 4.99 0.46 -13.80
CA VAL A 88 4.44 0.95 -15.08
C VAL A 88 5.37 1.99 -15.71
N SER A 89 5.93 2.89 -14.90
CA SER A 89 6.92 3.86 -15.38
C SER A 89 8.19 3.17 -15.91
N ASP A 90 8.68 2.13 -15.23
CA ASP A 90 9.87 1.38 -15.65
C ASP A 90 9.61 0.56 -16.92
N LEU A 91 8.44 -0.08 -17.04
CA LEU A 91 8.01 -0.77 -18.26
C LEU A 91 7.99 0.18 -19.46
N ASN A 92 7.37 1.36 -19.32
CA ASN A 92 7.34 2.35 -20.41
C ASN A 92 8.76 2.84 -20.77
N ARG A 93 9.58 3.15 -19.76
CA ARG A 93 10.95 3.68 -19.97
C ARG A 93 11.89 2.66 -20.62
N LEU A 94 11.76 1.39 -20.28
CA LEU A 94 12.71 0.34 -20.67
C LEU A 94 12.26 -0.48 -21.87
N CYS A 95 10.94 -0.67 -22.06
CA CYS A 95 10.40 -1.60 -23.05
C CYS A 95 9.74 -0.92 -24.27
N ALA A 96 9.27 0.32 -24.17
CA ALA A 96 8.57 1.01 -25.26
C ALA A 96 9.54 1.73 -26.23
N LYS A 97 10.64 1.05 -26.59
CA LYS A 97 11.68 1.58 -27.50
C LYS A 97 11.54 1.03 -28.91
#